data_AF-A0A1G5HFD0-F1
#
_entry.id   AF-A0A1G5HFD0-F1
#
_cell.length_a   1.000
_cell.length_b   1.000
_cell.length_c   1.000
_cell.angle_alpha   90.00
_cell.angle_beta   90.00
_cell.angle_gamma   90.00
#
_symmetry.space_group_name_H-M   'P 1'
#
loop_
_entity.id
_entity.type
_entity.pdbx_description
1 polymer ?
#
loop_
_entity_poly.entity_id
_entity_poly.type
_entity_poly.pdbx_seq_one_letter_code
_entity_poly.pdbx_strand_id
1 'polypeptide(L)'
;MTFIIEKDPGLIPQIHSGILDPRVSRMNYRKNSELFYSYLAVTSLLDPDGEAFYFLGVQYDVTRRIHDKKKIKRLTDRPESLRK
;
A
#
# COMPACT_ATOMS: atom_id res chain seq x y z
N MET A 1 -2.03 -4.52 16.50
CA MET A 1 -2.25 -3.69 15.29
C MET A 1 -2.50 -2.27 15.76
N THR A 2 -1.74 -1.29 15.28
CA THR A 2 -1.97 0.12 15.57
C THR A 2 -2.79 0.71 14.42
N PHE A 3 -4.00 1.17 14.70
CA PHE A 3 -4.82 1.90 13.74
C PHE A 3 -4.52 3.39 13.92
N ILE A 4 -4.05 4.04 12.86
CA ILE A 4 -3.87 5.50 12.85
C ILE A 4 -5.06 6.06 12.10
N ILE A 5 -5.86 6.87 12.78
CA ILE A 5 -6.99 7.58 12.17
C ILE A 5 -6.51 8.99 11.87
N GLU A 6 -6.26 9.27 10.59
CA GLU A 6 -5.95 10.63 10.13
C GLU A 6 -7.16 11.17 9.37
N LYS A 7 -7.64 12.36 9.77
CA LYS A 7 -8.63 13.10 9.00
C LYS A 7 -7.90 13.81 7.88
N ASP A 8 -7.91 13.21 6.70
CA ASP A 8 -7.33 13.79 5.50
C ASP A 8 -8.17 15.02 5.07
N PRO A 9 -7.55 16.19 4.79
CA PRO A 9 -8.26 17.42 4.47
C PRO A 9 -8.86 17.46 3.05
N GLY A 10 -8.88 16.34 2.31
CA GLY A 10 -9.44 16.26 0.95
C GLY A 10 -8.41 15.90 -0.13
N LEU A 11 -7.20 15.48 0.24
CA LEU A 11 -6.16 14.97 -0.66
C LEU A 11 -6.50 13.59 -1.22
N ILE A 12 -7.08 12.70 -0.42
CA ILE A 12 -7.47 11.35 -0.86
C ILE A 12 -8.54 11.39 -1.97
N PRO A 13 -9.63 12.18 -1.85
CA PRO A 13 -10.59 12.38 -2.94
C PRO A 13 -9.95 12.88 -4.24
N GLN A 14 -8.95 13.78 -4.17
CA GLN A 14 -8.27 14.33 -5.34
C GLN A 14 -7.39 13.31 -6.06
N ILE A 15 -6.76 12.39 -5.32
CA ILE A 15 -5.95 11.29 -5.89
C ILE A 15 -6.85 10.21 -6.54
N HIS A 16 -8.11 10.10 -6.08
CA HIS A 16 -9.07 9.10 -6.53
C HIS A 16 -9.56 9.31 -7.97
N SER A 17 -9.55 10.54 -8.51
CA SER A 17 -10.04 10.81 -9.88
C SER A 17 -9.10 10.28 -10.97
N GLY A 18 -7.84 9.94 -10.66
CA GLY A 18 -6.87 9.49 -11.65
C GLY A 18 -6.14 8.18 -11.33
N ILE A 19 -6.25 7.63 -10.12
CA ILE A 19 -5.42 6.50 -9.67
C ILE A 19 -6.28 5.51 -8.89
N LEU A 20 -7.23 4.87 -9.57
CA LEU A 20 -8.02 3.77 -9.03
C LEU A 20 -7.55 2.44 -9.62
N ASP A 21 -6.30 2.06 -9.33
CA ASP A 21 -6.03 0.66 -9.07
C ASP A 21 -5.84 0.53 -7.54
N PRO A 22 -6.76 -0.11 -6.80
CA PRO A 22 -6.71 -0.20 -5.32
C PRO A 22 -5.55 -1.07 -4.79
N ARG A 23 -4.49 -1.26 -5.58
CA ARG A 23 -3.36 -2.17 -5.35
C ARG A 23 -2.00 -1.53 -5.60
N VAL A 24 -1.88 -0.21 -5.54
CA VAL A 24 -0.58 0.46 -5.73
C VAL A 24 0.30 0.24 -4.50
N SER A 25 1.29 -0.65 -4.63
CA SER A 25 2.41 -0.71 -3.69
C SER A 25 3.33 0.48 -3.94
N ARG A 26 3.14 1.59 -3.22
CA ARG A 26 3.98 2.79 -3.37
C ARG A 26 5.06 2.84 -2.30
N MET A 27 6.24 3.29 -2.69
CA MET A 27 7.29 3.71 -1.76
C MET A 27 6.81 4.95 -1.01
N ASN A 28 6.76 4.87 0.30
CA ASN A 28 6.43 5.98 1.20
C ASN A 28 7.53 6.17 2.23
N TYR A 29 7.57 7.34 2.85
CA TYR A 29 8.53 7.68 3.90
C TYR A 29 7.79 7.89 5.21
N ARG A 30 8.28 7.27 6.28
CA ARG A 30 7.82 7.54 7.65
C ARG A 30 8.27 8.95 8.07
N LYS A 31 7.73 9.47 9.18
CA LYS A 31 8.17 10.78 9.75
C LYS A 31 9.66 10.84 10.07
N ASN A 32 10.29 9.70 10.34
CA ASN A 32 11.73 9.56 10.56
C ASN A 32 12.53 9.35 9.25
N SER A 33 11.93 9.60 8.09
CA SER A 33 12.52 9.41 6.75
C SER A 33 12.85 7.96 6.38
N GLU A 34 12.36 6.97 7.13
CA GLU A 34 12.53 5.56 6.75
C GLU A 34 11.63 5.21 5.56
N LEU A 35 12.22 4.65 4.51
CA LEU A 35 11.51 4.14 3.34
C LEU A 35 10.77 2.86 3.70
N PHE A 36 9.47 2.81 3.41
CA PHE A 36 8.68 1.59 3.50
C PHE A 36 7.76 1.42 2.28
N TYR A 37 7.45 0.18 1.95
CA TYR A 37 6.47 -0.13 0.92
C TYR A 37 5.09 -0.15 1.56
N SER A 38 4.26 0.77 1.12
CA SER A 38 2.88 0.87 1.56
C SER A 38 1.96 0.18 0.58
N TYR A 39 1.04 -0.63 1.09
CA TYR A 39 -0.15 -1.07 0.40
C TYR A 39 -1.35 -0.34 0.99
N LEU A 40 -2.00 0.50 0.19
CA LEU A 40 -3.18 1.26 0.60
C LEU A 40 -4.43 0.63 -0.03
N ALA A 41 -5.35 0.15 0.81
CA ALA A 41 -6.68 -0.26 0.39
C ALA A 41 -7.67 0.87 0.73
N VAL A 42 -8.44 1.34 -0.25
CA VAL A 42 -9.43 2.42 -0.07
C VAL A 42 -10.80 1.91 -0.47
N THR A 43 -11.82 2.24 0.33
CA THR A 43 -13.23 2.08 -0.04
C THR A 43 -13.96 3.40 0.12
N SER A 44 -14.85 3.71 -0.82
CA SER A 44 -15.78 4.83 -0.70
C SER A 44 -16.95 4.44 0.21
N LEU A 45 -17.40 5.38 1.02
CA LEU A 45 -18.68 5.32 1.73
C LEU A 45 -19.65 6.20 0.96
N LEU A 46 -20.73 5.59 0.49
CA LEU A 46 -21.75 6.23 -0.34
C LEU A 46 -22.95 6.64 0.51
N ASP A 47 -23.51 7.79 0.21
CA ASP A 47 -24.78 8.23 0.77
C ASP A 47 -25.95 7.46 0.11
N PRO A 48 -27.21 7.68 0.54
CA PRO A 48 -28.37 7.01 -0.05
C PRO A 48 -28.59 7.31 -1.54
N ASP A 49 -28.09 8.43 -2.05
CA ASP A 49 -28.20 8.83 -3.45
C ASP A 49 -27.08 8.23 -4.31
N GLY A 50 -26.12 7.53 -3.68
CA GLY A 50 -25.00 6.86 -4.33
C GLY A 50 -23.73 7.72 -4.44
N GLU A 51 -23.72 8.91 -3.85
CA GLU A 51 -22.60 9.84 -3.90
C GLU A 51 -21.61 9.57 -2.77
N ALA A 52 -20.31 9.61 -3.09
CA ALA A 52 -19.27 9.34 -2.10
C ALA A 52 -19.10 10.52 -1.13
N PHE A 53 -19.44 10.31 0.14
CA PHE A 53 -19.32 11.34 1.19
C PHE A 53 -18.09 11.16 2.09
N TYR A 54 -17.53 9.94 2.16
CA TYR A 54 -16.26 9.66 2.82
C TYR A 54 -15.46 8.56 2.10
N PHE A 55 -14.18 8.48 2.44
CA PHE A 55 -13.30 7.39 2.06
C PHE A 55 -12.67 6.77 3.30
N LEU A 56 -12.68 5.45 3.36
CA LEU A 56 -11.96 4.68 4.37
C LEU A 56 -10.73 4.05 3.73
N GLY A 57 -9.55 4.46 4.22
CA GLY A 57 -8.26 3.93 3.79
C GLY A 57 -7.61 3.07 4.87
N VAL A 58 -7.12 1.88 4.52
CA VAL A 58 -6.26 1.07 5.39
C VAL A 58 -4.89 0.92 4.74
N GLN A 59 -3.86 1.37 5.45
CA GLN A 59 -2.48 1.33 5.01
C GLN A 59 -1.71 0.21 5.71
N TYR A 60 -1.12 -0.68 4.93
CA TYR A 60 -0.29 -1.78 5.41
C TYR A 60 1.17 -1.55 5.02
N ASP A 61 2.09 -1.73 5.97
CA ASP A 61 3.51 -1.87 5.63
C ASP A 61 3.76 -3.29 5.11
N VAL A 62 4.09 -3.38 3.81
CA VAL A 62 4.38 -4.64 3.12
C VAL A 62 5.87 -4.80 2.79
N THR A 63 6.75 -3.98 3.40
CA THR A 63 8.20 -3.98 3.16
C THR A 63 8.81 -5.36 3.35
N ARG A 64 8.51 -6.00 4.48
CA ARG A 64 9.01 -7.35 4.79
C ARG A 64 8.58 -8.36 3.73
N ARG A 65 7.28 -8.37 3.36
CA ARG A 65 6.73 -9.26 2.35
C ARG A 65 7.41 -9.09 0.99
N ILE A 66 7.72 -7.86 0.60
CA ILE A 66 8.44 -7.57 -0.65
C ILE A 66 9.90 -8.04 -0.56
N HIS A 67 10.56 -7.84 0.57
CA HIS A 67 11.93 -8.31 0.77
C HIS A 67 12.01 -9.84 0.73
N ASP A 68 11.08 -10.53 1.40
CA ASP A 68 11.00 -11.99 1.39
C ASP A 68 10.76 -12.53 -0.02
N LYS A 69 9.83 -11.93 -0.78
CA LYS A 69 9.62 -12.28 -2.21
C LYS A 69 10.88 -12.09 -3.05
N LYS A 70 11.61 -10.99 -2.87
CA LYS A 70 12.88 -10.73 -3.57
C LYS A 70 13.94 -11.76 -3.18
N LYS A 71 14.03 -12.15 -1.91
CA LYS A 71 14.97 -13.15 -1.41
C LYS A 71 14.64 -14.54 -1.97
N ILE A 72 13.37 -14.94 -1.95
CA ILE A 72 12.90 -16.19 -2.55
C ILE A 72 13.26 -16.21 -4.04
N LYS A 73 12.92 -15.17 -4.79
CA LYS A 73 13.27 -15.06 -6.21
C LYS A 73 14.77 -15.24 -6.46
N ARG A 74 15.63 -14.57 -5.70
CA ARG A 74 17.10 -14.71 -5.81
C ARG A 74 17.60 -16.13 -5.51
N LEU A 75 16.95 -16.84 -4.59
CA LEU A 75 17.30 -18.22 -4.25
C LEU A 75 16.80 -19.21 -5.30
N THR A 76 15.65 -18.94 -5.92
CA THR A 76 15.09 -19.74 -7.02
C THR A 76 15.87 -19.53 -8.32
N ASP A 77 16.30 -18.30 -8.59
CA ASP A 77 17.05 -17.94 -9.81
C ASP A 77 18.54 -18.31 -9.74
N ARG A 78 19.02 -18.87 -8.61
CA ARG A 78 20.40 -19.38 -8.52
C ARG A 78 20.55 -20.59 -9.45
N PRO A 79 21.55 -20.61 -10.35
CA PRO A 79 21.78 -21.74 -11.22
C PRO A 79 22.06 -23.00 -10.39
N GLU A 80 21.56 -24.16 -10.85
CA GLU A 80 21.71 -25.44 -10.15
C GLU A 80 23.17 -25.79 -9.83
N SER A 81 24.13 -25.24 -10.59
CA SER A 81 25.57 -25.38 -10.37
C SER A 81 26.09 -24.82 -9.04
N LEU A 82 25.29 -24.04 -8.29
CA LEU A 82 25.63 -23.51 -6.97
C LEU A 82 24.94 -24.23 -5.80
N ARG A 83 24.09 -25.22 -6.07
CA ARG A 83 23.54 -26.12 -5.05
C ARG A 83 24.58 -27.22 -4.79
N LYS A 84 25.44 -26.99 -3.79
CA LYS A 84 26.30 -28.04 -3.23
C LYS A 84 25.48 -29.13 -2.55
#